data_AF-A0A9J6QR43-F1
#
_entry.id   AF-A0A9J6QR43-F1
#
_cell.length_a   1.000
_cell.length_b   1.000
_cell.length_c   1.000
_cell.angle_alpha   90.00
_cell.angle_beta   90.00
_cell.angle_gamma   90.00
#
_symmetry.space_group_name_H-M   'P 1'
#
loop_
_entity.id
_entity.type
_entity.pdbx_description
1 polymer ?
#
loop_
_entity_poly.entity_id
_entity_poly.type
_entity_poly.pdbx_seq_one_letter_code
_entity_poly.pdbx_strand_id
1 'polypeptide(L)'
;MAKMTLEFEGFDELIQRLNSFGKDTHEIAEKSLTKGFEAVTPGIAAAIAPHRDTGQTEGALVRTPHIKWQGTMASVDVGFDIPHGGIASVFLMFGTPKMAPDRNLYNSVYGAKAKRLMRQSAEEVLYEAIRRAGL
;
A
#
# COMPACT_ATOMS: atom_id res chain seq x y z
N MET A 1 -2.28 -12.92 -0.60
CA MET A 1 -1.66 -11.59 -0.64
C MET A 1 -2.55 -10.67 -1.45
N ALA A 2 -2.90 -9.51 -0.90
CA ALA A 2 -3.51 -8.43 -1.67
C ALA A 2 -2.44 -7.84 -2.58
N LYS A 3 -2.39 -8.25 -3.85
CA LYS A 3 -1.50 -7.62 -4.83
C LYS A 3 -2.25 -6.39 -5.34
N MET A 4 -1.92 -5.21 -4.83
CA MET A 4 -2.51 -3.97 -5.32
C MET A 4 -1.63 -3.43 -6.44
N THR A 5 -2.00 -3.78 -7.68
CA THR A 5 -1.42 -3.18 -8.88
C THR A 5 -2.04 -1.80 -9.05
N LEU A 6 -1.21 -0.77 -9.04
CA LEU A 6 -1.67 0.57 -9.36
C LEU A 6 -1.48 0.78 -10.87
N GLU A 7 -2.57 0.68 -11.63
CA GLU A 7 -2.62 1.22 -13.00
C GLU A 7 -3.03 2.70 -12.89
N PHE A 8 -2.12 3.59 -13.29
CA PHE A 8 -2.29 5.03 -13.16
C PHE A 8 -2.27 5.69 -14.54
N GLU A 9 -3.45 5.93 -15.12
CA GLU A 9 -3.56 6.86 -16.26
C GLU A 9 -3.03 8.25 -15.85
N GLY A 10 -2.04 8.75 -16.61
CA GLY A 10 -1.40 10.07 -16.41
C GLY A 10 -0.02 10.05 -15.74
N PHE A 11 0.44 8.90 -15.23
CA PHE A 11 1.77 8.76 -14.63
C PHE A 11 2.88 8.59 -15.67
N ASP A 12 2.56 8.03 -16.83
CA ASP A 12 3.53 7.80 -17.90
C ASP A 12 4.16 9.10 -18.41
N GLU A 13 3.36 10.18 -18.56
CA GLU A 13 3.89 11.50 -18.92
C GLU A 13 4.81 12.07 -17.83
N LEU A 14 4.47 11.86 -16.56
CA LEU A 14 5.25 12.38 -15.42
C LEU A 14 6.57 11.61 -15.24
N ILE A 15 6.55 10.29 -15.45
CA ILE A 15 7.76 9.44 -15.46
C ILE A 15 8.63 9.78 -16.68
N GLN A 16 8.05 9.99 -17.87
CA GLN A 16 8.79 10.43 -19.05
C GLN A 16 9.48 11.79 -18.81
N ARG A 17 8.78 12.74 -18.17
CA ARG A 17 9.37 14.02 -17.77
C ARG A 17 10.45 13.88 -16.70
N LEU A 18 10.38 12.92 -15.79
CA LEU A 18 11.46 12.70 -14.82
C LEU A 18 12.67 12.00 -15.45
N ASN A 19 12.44 11.03 -16.34
CA ASN A 19 13.49 10.34 -17.08
C ASN A 19 14.27 11.29 -18.01
N SER A 20 13.60 12.25 -18.66
CA SER A 20 14.27 13.22 -19.54
C SER A 20 15.21 14.18 -18.80
N PHE A 21 15.07 14.30 -17.47
CA PHE A 21 15.93 15.13 -16.62
C PHE A 21 17.03 14.35 -15.89
N GLY A 22 17.21 13.05 -16.20
CA GLY A 22 18.29 12.23 -15.64
C GLY A 22 18.20 12.01 -14.13
N LYS A 23 17.02 12.22 -13.52
CA LYS A 23 16.78 11.86 -12.11
C LYS A 23 16.51 10.37 -12.02
N ASP A 24 16.99 9.75 -10.94
CA ASP A 24 16.79 8.33 -10.67
C ASP A 24 15.31 8.05 -10.39
N THR A 25 14.56 7.70 -11.43
CA THR A 25 13.13 7.41 -11.37
C THR A 25 12.81 6.19 -10.52
N HIS A 26 13.78 5.29 -10.32
CA HIS A 26 13.62 4.16 -9.40
C HIS A 26 13.55 4.66 -7.95
N GLU A 27 14.47 5.53 -7.53
CA GLU A 27 14.48 6.07 -6.18
C GLU A 27 13.18 6.86 -5.88
N ILE A 28 12.69 7.62 -6.85
CA ILE A 28 11.42 8.35 -6.72
C ILE A 28 10.25 7.38 -6.61
N ALA A 29 10.20 6.33 -7.44
CA ALA A 29 9.15 5.32 -7.37
C ALA A 29 9.14 4.59 -6.02
N GLU A 30 10.30 4.20 -5.50
CA GLU A 30 10.44 3.55 -4.20
C GLU A 30 9.99 4.46 -3.06
N LYS A 31 10.37 5.74 -3.09
CA LYS A 31 9.91 6.75 -2.12
C LYS A 31 8.41 6.96 -2.17
N SER A 32 7.82 7.04 -3.37
CA SER A 32 6.38 7.20 -3.57
C SER A 32 5.60 6.00 -3.01
N LEU A 33 6.03 4.77 -3.32
CA LEU A 33 5.41 3.56 -2.80
C LEU A 33 5.56 3.43 -1.28
N THR A 34 6.74 3.76 -0.75
CA THR A 34 7.01 3.80 0.69
C THR A 34 6.07 4.77 1.41
N LYS A 35 5.95 6.00 0.89
CA LYS A 35 5.06 7.02 1.45
C LYS A 35 3.60 6.58 1.43
N GLY A 36 3.16 5.96 0.34
CA GLY A 36 1.83 5.38 0.23
C GLY A 36 1.57 4.28 1.26
N PHE A 37 2.52 3.36 1.43
CA PHE A 37 2.47 2.29 2.44
C PHE A 37 2.37 2.85 3.87
N GLU A 38 3.23 3.81 4.22
CA GLU A 38 3.24 4.43 5.55
C GLU A 38 1.93 5.16 5.86
N ALA A 39 1.28 5.76 4.85
CA ALA A 39 0.04 6.49 5.04
C ALA A 39 -1.16 5.59 5.38
N VAL A 40 -1.24 4.39 4.80
CA VAL A 40 -2.38 3.48 5.00
C VAL A 40 -2.21 2.51 6.16
N THR A 41 -0.97 2.13 6.49
CA THR A 41 -0.66 1.11 7.51
C THR A 41 -1.26 1.42 8.89
N PRO A 42 -1.26 2.67 9.40
CA PRO A 42 -1.91 3.01 10.68
C PRO A 42 -3.42 2.72 10.69
N GLY A 43 -4.10 2.93 9.56
CA GLY A 43 -5.53 2.63 9.43
C GLY A 43 -5.82 1.14 9.54
N ILE A 44 -4.95 0.31 8.97
CA ILE A 44 -5.05 -1.16 9.06
C ILE A 44 -4.76 -1.62 10.50
N ALA A 45 -3.74 -1.05 11.14
CA ALA A 45 -3.41 -1.34 12.54
C ALA A 45 -4.58 -1.02 13.48
N ALA A 46 -5.23 0.13 13.30
CA ALA A 46 -6.40 0.49 14.09
C ALA A 46 -7.60 -0.44 13.84
N ALA A 47 -7.78 -0.91 12.61
CA ALA A 47 -8.89 -1.78 12.24
C ALA A 47 -8.74 -3.22 12.74
N ILE A 48 -7.50 -3.73 12.89
CA ILE A 48 -7.25 -5.07 13.43
C ILE A 48 -7.22 -5.12 14.96
N ALA A 49 -6.93 -4.00 15.63
CA ALA A 49 -6.81 -3.93 17.08
C ALA A 49 -7.98 -4.56 17.89
N PRO A 50 -9.26 -4.47 17.45
CA PRO A 50 -10.37 -5.15 18.15
C PRO A 50 -10.32 -6.69 18.06
N HIS A 51 -9.62 -7.26 17.08
CA HIS A 51 -9.54 -8.70 16.81
C HIS A 51 -8.31 -9.33 17.48
N ARG A 52 -8.27 -9.23 18.81
CA ARG A 52 -7.08 -9.60 19.60
C ARG A 52 -7.36 -10.72 20.59
N ASP A 53 -7.44 -11.94 20.06
CA ASP A 53 -7.50 -13.14 20.90
C ASP A 53 -6.10 -13.49 21.45
N THR A 54 -5.15 -13.74 20.55
CA THR A 54 -3.74 -14.04 20.89
C THR A 54 -2.78 -12.92 20.49
N GLY A 55 -3.25 -11.97 19.66
CA GLY A 55 -2.40 -10.95 19.03
C GLY A 55 -1.57 -11.44 17.84
N GLN A 56 -1.66 -12.72 17.46
CA GLN A 56 -0.85 -13.28 16.35
C GLN A 56 -1.14 -12.57 15.02
N THR A 57 -2.39 -12.32 14.69
CA THR A 57 -2.77 -11.65 13.43
C THR A 57 -2.45 -10.17 13.43
N GLU A 58 -2.60 -9.49 14.56
CA GLU A 58 -2.11 -8.11 14.74
C GLU A 58 -0.59 -8.04 14.55
N GLY A 59 0.15 -9.01 15.09
CA GLY A 59 1.60 -9.14 14.94
C GLY A 59 2.06 -9.44 13.51
N ALA A 60 1.20 -10.05 12.69
CA ALA A 60 1.46 -10.34 11.28
C ALA A 60 1.23 -9.14 10.35
N LEU A 61 0.81 -7.98 10.87
CA LEU A 61 0.72 -6.76 10.08
C LEU A 61 2.12 -6.36 9.57
N VAL A 62 2.25 -6.21 8.25
CA VAL A 62 3.49 -5.72 7.63
C VAL A 62 3.69 -4.26 8.04
N ARG A 63 4.82 -3.97 8.69
CA ARG A 63 5.15 -2.61 9.20
C ARG A 63 6.31 -1.95 8.45
N THR A 64 7.03 -2.72 7.65
CA THR A 64 8.15 -2.25 6.84
C THR A 64 7.78 -2.41 5.37
N PRO A 65 7.88 -1.36 4.55
CA PRO A 65 7.61 -1.48 3.13
C PRO A 65 8.65 -2.40 2.48
N HIS A 66 8.20 -3.34 1.67
CA HIS A 66 9.06 -4.19 0.87
C HIS A 66 8.77 -3.96 -0.61
N ILE A 67 9.64 -3.19 -1.28
CA ILE A 67 9.48 -2.89 -2.70
C ILE A 67 9.95 -4.06 -3.55
N LYS A 68 9.13 -4.46 -4.53
CA LYS A 68 9.44 -5.49 -5.52
C LYS A 68 9.40 -4.90 -6.91
N TRP A 69 10.49 -5.07 -7.63
CA TRP A 69 10.60 -4.73 -9.05
C TRP A 69 10.33 -5.96 -9.92
N GLN A 70 9.51 -5.81 -10.94
CA GLN A 70 9.28 -6.78 -12.01
C GLN A 70 9.38 -6.04 -13.34
N GLY A 71 10.55 -6.12 -13.98
CA GLY A 71 10.87 -5.28 -15.14
C GLY A 71 10.85 -3.80 -14.75
N THR A 72 9.99 -3.03 -15.40
CA THR A 72 9.81 -1.59 -15.16
C THR A 72 8.74 -1.27 -14.10
N MET A 73 8.07 -2.29 -13.56
CA MET A 73 6.99 -2.10 -12.59
C MET A 73 7.49 -2.31 -11.16
N ALA A 74 7.34 -1.30 -10.31
CA ALA A 74 7.54 -1.40 -8.86
C ALA A 74 6.22 -1.65 -8.14
N SER A 75 6.26 -2.40 -7.04
CA SER A 75 5.10 -2.70 -6.21
C SER A 75 5.49 -2.78 -4.74
N VAL A 76 4.54 -2.49 -3.85
CA VAL A 76 4.70 -2.65 -2.40
C VAL A 76 3.55 -3.48 -1.84
N ASP A 77 3.88 -4.45 -0.99
CA ASP A 77 2.88 -5.28 -0.31
C ASP A 77 2.30 -4.51 0.89
N VAL A 78 0.97 -4.51 1.03
CA VAL A 78 0.23 -3.84 2.11
C VAL A 78 -0.69 -4.84 2.81
N GLY A 79 -0.78 -4.76 4.13
CA GLY A 79 -1.65 -5.61 4.94
C GLY A 79 -0.86 -6.66 5.72
N PHE A 80 -1.27 -7.92 5.67
CA PHE A 80 -0.78 -8.97 6.56
C PHE A 80 0.11 -10.01 5.88
N ASP A 81 1.13 -10.46 6.60
CA ASP A 81 1.96 -11.61 6.23
C ASP A 81 1.16 -12.90 6.40
N ILE A 82 0.60 -13.41 5.31
CA ILE A 82 -0.28 -14.58 5.31
C ILE A 82 0.44 -15.85 5.80
N PRO A 83 1.65 -16.20 5.30
CA PRO A 83 2.43 -17.33 5.82
C PRO A 83 2.71 -17.26 7.33
N HIS A 84 2.95 -16.07 7.89
CA HIS A 84 3.40 -15.92 9.28
C HIS A 84 2.30 -15.36 10.21
N GLY A 85 1.11 -15.97 10.19
CA GLY A 85 0.03 -15.67 11.15
C GLY A 85 -1.02 -14.67 10.66
N GLY A 86 -0.89 -14.18 9.43
CA GLY A 86 -1.83 -13.24 8.81
C GLY A 86 -3.07 -13.89 8.19
N ILE A 87 -3.14 -15.22 8.09
CA ILE A 87 -4.28 -15.89 7.42
C ILE A 87 -5.63 -15.56 8.05
N ALA A 88 -5.70 -15.37 9.38
CA ALA A 88 -6.96 -15.02 10.05
C ALA A 88 -7.51 -13.66 9.59
N SER A 89 -6.64 -12.73 9.15
CA SER A 89 -7.09 -11.45 8.58
C SER A 89 -7.98 -11.63 7.35
N VAL A 90 -7.76 -12.68 6.55
CA VAL A 90 -8.60 -12.98 5.38
C VAL A 90 -9.99 -13.41 5.83
N PHE A 91 -10.08 -14.30 6.82
CA PHE A 91 -11.37 -14.73 7.36
C PHE A 91 -12.12 -13.59 8.05
N LEU A 92 -11.40 -12.68 8.72
CA LEU A 92 -11.99 -11.48 9.29
C LEU A 92 -12.52 -10.54 8.20
N MET A 93 -11.74 -10.26 7.17
CA MET A 93 -12.12 -9.32 6.09
C MET A 93 -13.25 -9.85 5.20
N PHE A 94 -13.24 -11.13 4.86
CA PHE A 94 -14.18 -11.73 3.90
C PHE A 94 -15.30 -12.53 4.57
N GLY A 95 -15.18 -12.81 5.87
CA GLY A 95 -16.13 -13.60 6.62
C GLY A 95 -15.93 -15.11 6.44
N THR A 96 -16.78 -15.86 7.12
CA THR A 96 -16.91 -17.32 7.01
C THR A 96 -18.41 -17.68 7.02
N PRO A 97 -18.81 -18.94 6.75
CA PRO A 97 -20.23 -19.32 6.80
C PRO A 97 -20.93 -19.01 8.14
N LYS A 98 -20.18 -18.89 9.24
CA LYS A 98 -20.71 -18.61 10.58
C LYS A 98 -20.39 -17.21 11.12
N MET A 99 -19.60 -16.42 10.39
CA MET A 99 -19.13 -15.10 10.85
C MET A 99 -19.20 -14.09 9.72
N ALA A 100 -19.89 -12.97 9.96
CA ALA A 100 -19.96 -11.88 9.00
C ALA A 100 -18.59 -11.23 8.78
N PRO A 101 -18.31 -10.70 7.57
CA PRO A 101 -17.07 -9.96 7.30
C PRO A 101 -16.99 -8.68 8.13
N ASP A 102 -15.81 -8.40 8.67
CA ASP A 102 -15.47 -7.09 9.21
C ASP A 102 -15.22 -6.11 8.06
N ARG A 103 -16.24 -5.28 7.80
CA ARG A 103 -16.18 -4.25 6.77
C ARG A 103 -15.19 -3.14 7.09
N ASN A 104 -14.93 -2.84 8.35
CA ASN A 104 -13.95 -1.83 8.73
C ASN A 104 -12.53 -2.28 8.38
N LEU A 105 -12.15 -3.50 8.79
CA LEU A 105 -10.88 -4.10 8.43
C LEU A 105 -10.74 -4.27 6.92
N TYR A 106 -11.77 -4.79 6.25
CA TYR A 106 -11.76 -4.89 4.79
C TYR A 106 -11.52 -3.53 4.12
N ASN A 107 -12.26 -2.49 4.54
CA ASN A 107 -12.17 -1.15 3.95
C ASN A 107 -10.83 -0.46 4.26
N SER A 108 -10.18 -0.81 5.38
CA SER A 108 -8.85 -0.28 5.72
C SER A 108 -7.76 -0.73 4.73
N VAL A 109 -7.95 -1.88 4.07
CA VAL A 109 -7.03 -2.44 3.07
C VAL A 109 -7.52 -2.20 1.64
N TYR A 110 -8.78 -2.52 1.35
CA TYR A 110 -9.33 -2.56 -0.02
C TYR A 110 -10.29 -1.41 -0.34
N GLY A 111 -10.71 -0.65 0.66
CA GLY A 111 -11.70 0.41 0.51
C GLY A 111 -11.20 1.58 -0.33
N ALA A 112 -12.13 2.27 -0.99
CA ALA A 112 -11.80 3.41 -1.85
C ALA A 112 -11.02 4.51 -1.11
N LYS A 113 -11.30 4.73 0.19
CA LYS A 113 -10.58 5.71 1.01
C LYS A 113 -9.12 5.34 1.20
N ALA A 114 -8.82 4.07 1.51
CA ALA A 114 -7.45 3.60 1.68
C ALA A 114 -6.66 3.68 0.36
N LYS A 115 -7.27 3.23 -0.74
CA LYS A 115 -6.69 3.33 -2.09
C LYS A 115 -6.39 4.78 -2.48
N ARG A 116 -7.33 5.69 -2.23
CA ARG A 116 -7.15 7.12 -2.51
C ARG A 116 -6.04 7.73 -1.66
N LEU A 117 -5.98 7.41 -0.37
CA LEU A 117 -4.94 7.89 0.53
C LEU A 117 -3.55 7.42 0.08
N MET A 118 -3.41 6.13 -0.27
CA MET A 118 -2.16 5.58 -0.79
C MET A 118 -1.73 6.30 -2.07
N ARG A 119 -2.66 6.46 -3.02
CA ARG A 119 -2.42 7.17 -4.29
C ARG A 119 -1.98 8.62 -4.06
N GLN A 120 -2.72 9.38 -3.27
CA GLN A 120 -2.41 10.79 -3.00
C GLN A 120 -1.05 10.93 -2.32
N SER A 121 -0.75 10.08 -1.34
CA SER A 121 0.53 10.12 -0.63
C SER A 121 1.71 9.74 -1.53
N ALA A 122 1.51 8.83 -2.49
CA ALA A 122 2.52 8.49 -3.49
C ALA A 122 2.69 9.62 -4.54
N GLU A 123 1.59 10.23 -4.99
CA GLU A 123 1.58 11.36 -5.92
C GLU A 123 2.28 12.60 -5.35
N GLU A 124 2.13 12.88 -4.05
CA GLU A 124 2.82 14.00 -3.38
C GLU A 124 4.33 13.94 -3.56
N VAL A 125 4.95 12.76 -3.39
CA VAL A 125 6.39 12.55 -3.58
C VAL A 125 6.80 12.84 -5.02
N LEU A 126 6.00 12.38 -5.99
CA LEU A 126 6.25 12.62 -7.40
C LEU A 126 6.17 14.11 -7.75
N TYR A 127 5.10 14.79 -7.32
CA TYR A 127 4.93 16.22 -7.57
C TYR A 127 6.00 17.07 -6.88
N GLU A 128 6.48 16.66 -5.71
CA GLU A 128 7.67 17.27 -5.11
C GLU A 128 8.94 17.06 -5.94
N ALA A 129 9.16 15.85 -6.45
CA ALA A 129 10.34 15.54 -7.25
C ALA A 129 10.39 16.36 -8.55
N ILE A 130 9.22 16.55 -9.19
CA ILE A 130 9.01 17.37 -10.38
C ILE A 130 9.24 18.85 -10.08
N ARG A 131 8.61 19.39 -9.02
CA ARG A 131 8.84 20.79 -8.60
C ARG A 131 10.33 21.05 -8.31
N ARG A 132 11.01 20.13 -7.63
CA ARG A 132 12.46 20.21 -7.38
C ARG A 132 13.31 20.04 -8.64
N ALA A 133 12.75 19.54 -9.74
CA ALA A 133 13.43 19.45 -11.04
C ALA A 133 13.28 20.75 -11.85
N GLY A 134 12.47 21.71 -11.41
CA GLY A 134 12.18 22.95 -12.15
C GLY A 134 11.13 22.76 -13.25
N LEU A 135 10.21 21.80 -13.05
CA LEU A 135 9.10 21.47 -13.94
C LEU A 135 7.73 21.87 -13.37
#